data_AF-A0A538PYK5-F1
#
_entry.id   AF-A0A538PYK5-F1
#
_cell.length_a   1.000
_cell.length_b   1.000
_cell.length_c   1.000
_cell.angle_alpha   90.00
_cell.angle_beta   90.00
_cell.angle_gamma   90.00
#
_symmetry.space_group_name_H-M   'P 1'
#
loop_
_entity.id
_entity.type
_entity.pdbx_description
1 polymer ?
#
loop_
_entity_poly.entity_id
_entity_poly.type
_entity_poly.pdbx_seq_one_letter_code
_entity_poly.pdbx_strand_id
1 'polypeptide(L)'
;MTSQQERLGECYGGVNGYDGRPTESQLHRKDVLKKELADAATELDGIVKAHLEAVNAALARDKLPPITKLSRDDWQKKQTN
;
A
#
# COMPACT_ATOMS: atom_id res chain seq x y z
N MET A 1 -49.37 4.15 -0.24
CA MET A 1 -49.21 2.90 0.54
C MET A 1 -48.21 2.02 -0.21
N THR A 2 -46.95 2.43 -0.24
CA THR A 2 -45.85 1.63 -0.80
C THR A 2 -45.29 0.72 0.28
N SER A 3 -44.70 -0.37 -0.17
CA SER A 3 -44.93 -1.71 0.34
C SER A 3 -44.08 -2.04 1.56
N GLN A 4 -44.64 -2.79 2.51
CA GLN A 4 -43.81 -3.43 3.55
C GLN A 4 -42.77 -4.39 2.93
N GLN A 5 -43.01 -4.87 1.69
CA GLN A 5 -42.05 -5.65 0.91
C GLN A 5 -40.76 -4.89 0.56
N GLU A 6 -40.82 -3.60 0.21
CA GLU A 6 -39.62 -2.79 -0.09
C GLU A 6 -38.72 -2.65 1.15
N ARG A 7 -39.31 -2.40 2.33
CA ARG A 7 -38.58 -2.36 3.60
C ARG A 7 -37.95 -3.70 4.00
N LEU A 8 -38.60 -4.83 3.69
CA LEU A 8 -37.99 -6.15 3.91
C LEU A 8 -36.85 -6.43 2.92
N GLY A 9 -36.99 -6.01 1.64
CA GLY A 9 -35.93 -6.15 0.64
C GLY A 9 -34.63 -5.42 1.02
N GLU A 10 -34.72 -4.20 1.56
CA GLU A 10 -33.57 -3.45 2.07
C GLU A 10 -32.92 -4.11 3.30
N CYS A 11 -33.71 -4.60 4.26
CA CYS A 11 -33.16 -5.25 5.45
C CYS A 11 -32.49 -6.60 5.14
N TYR A 12 -33.01 -7.40 4.21
CA TYR A 12 -32.35 -8.65 3.77
C TYR A 12 -31.20 -8.39 2.77
N GLY A 13 -31.22 -7.27 2.05
CA GLY A 13 -30.10 -6.81 1.21
C GLY A 13 -28.89 -6.38 2.02
N GLY A 14 -29.11 -5.69 3.16
CA GLY A 14 -28.04 -5.33 4.10
C GLY A 14 -27.37 -6.53 4.77
N VAL A 15 -28.07 -7.67 4.91
CA VAL A 15 -27.51 -8.93 5.42
C VAL A 15 -26.72 -9.69 4.35
N ASN A 16 -27.07 -9.55 3.07
CA ASN A 16 -26.29 -10.13 1.96
C ASN A 16 -25.01 -9.34 1.62
N GLY A 17 -24.97 -8.04 1.93
CA GLY A 17 -23.79 -7.19 1.72
C GLY A 17 -22.83 -7.11 2.90
N TYR A 18 -23.20 -7.67 4.06
CA TYR A 18 -22.34 -7.74 5.23
C TYR A 18 -21.56 -9.05 5.19
N ASP A 19 -20.35 -9.04 4.64
CA ASP A 19 -19.39 -10.17 4.57
C ASP A 19 -18.93 -10.67 5.97
N GLY A 20 -19.64 -10.27 7.04
CA GLY A 20 -19.29 -10.54 8.43
C GLY A 20 -18.09 -9.72 8.90
N ARG A 21 -17.62 -10.03 10.13
CA ARG A 21 -16.25 -9.64 10.53
C ARG A 21 -15.29 -10.27 9.52
N PRO A 22 -14.23 -9.57 9.09
CA PRO A 22 -13.27 -10.13 8.16
C PRO A 22 -12.85 -11.51 8.63
N THR A 23 -12.95 -12.49 7.74
CA THR A 23 -12.62 -13.88 8.08
C THR A 23 -11.17 -13.94 8.56
N GLU A 24 -10.84 -14.90 9.44
CA GLU A 24 -9.46 -15.10 9.93
C GLU A 24 -8.44 -15.14 8.76
N SER A 25 -8.85 -15.65 7.59
CA SER A 25 -8.05 -15.64 6.36
C SER A 25 -7.75 -14.25 5.79
N GLN A 26 -8.69 -13.30 5.91
CA GLN A 26 -8.52 -11.92 5.46
C GLN A 26 -7.65 -11.13 6.45
N LEU A 27 -7.82 -11.35 7.75
CA LEU A 27 -6.96 -10.78 8.79
C LEU A 27 -5.52 -11.27 8.66
N HIS A 28 -5.33 -12.58 8.50
CA HIS A 28 -4.02 -13.17 8.27
C HIS A 28 -3.36 -12.65 7.00
N ARG A 29 -4.09 -12.54 5.89
CA ARG A 29 -3.57 -11.95 4.64
C ARG A 29 -3.12 -10.51 4.84
N LYS A 30 -3.88 -9.68 5.56
CA LYS A 30 -3.48 -8.31 5.88
C LYS A 30 -2.17 -8.27 6.69
N ASP A 31 -2.01 -9.15 7.66
CA ASP A 31 -0.79 -9.21 8.48
C ASP A 31 0.42 -9.72 7.68
N VAL A 32 0.22 -10.71 6.79
CA VAL A 32 1.25 -11.18 5.84
C VAL A 32 1.68 -10.05 4.91
N LEU A 33 0.73 -9.37 4.26
CA LEU A 33 1.03 -8.24 3.36
C LEU A 33 1.76 -7.11 4.08
N LYS A 34 1.39 -6.83 5.33
CA LYS A 34 2.08 -5.83 6.15
C LYS A 34 3.53 -6.23 6.42
N LYS A 35 3.78 -7.52 6.68
CA LYS A 35 5.13 -8.04 6.89
C LYS A 35 5.96 -8.00 5.61
N GLU A 36 5.42 -8.46 4.49
CA GLU A 36 6.08 -8.41 3.17
C GLU A 36 6.47 -6.97 2.80
N LEU A 37 5.59 -6.00 3.08
CA LEU A 37 5.89 -4.58 2.86
C LEU A 37 7.04 -4.09 3.76
N ALA A 38 7.08 -4.50 5.02
CA ALA A 38 8.15 -4.14 5.94
C ALA A 38 9.50 -4.78 5.55
N ASP A 39 9.47 -6.04 5.13
CA ASP A 39 10.65 -6.77 4.67
C ASP A 39 11.23 -6.12 3.40
N ALA A 40 10.37 -5.82 2.41
CA ALA A 40 10.78 -5.13 1.19
C ALA A 40 11.29 -3.70 1.46
N ALA A 41 10.69 -2.97 2.41
CA ALA A 41 11.18 -1.66 2.82
C ALA A 41 12.58 -1.75 3.46
N THR A 42 12.81 -2.78 4.27
CA THR A 42 14.12 -3.02 4.91
C THR A 42 15.18 -3.39 3.88
N GLU A 43 14.85 -4.23 2.92
CA GLU A 43 15.75 -4.60 1.81
C GLU A 43 16.13 -3.37 0.99
N LEU A 44 15.15 -2.55 0.59
CA LEU A 44 15.38 -1.31 -0.13
C LEU A 44 16.28 -0.35 0.68
N ASP A 45 16.00 -0.17 1.97
CA ASP A 45 16.83 0.69 2.81
C ASP A 45 18.27 0.18 2.92
N GLY A 46 18.46 -1.14 2.98
CA GLY A 46 19.78 -1.76 2.95
C GLY A 46 20.53 -1.48 1.66
N ILE A 47 19.90 -1.73 0.50
CA ILE A 47 20.47 -1.48 -0.83
C ILE A 47 20.84 0.00 -0.96
N VAL A 48 19.94 0.90 -0.58
CA VAL A 48 20.19 2.33 -0.78
C VAL A 48 21.27 2.83 0.19
N LYS A 49 21.30 2.39 1.45
CA LYS A 49 22.40 2.74 2.36
C LYS A 49 23.75 2.24 1.86
N ALA A 50 23.81 1.04 1.28
CA ALA A 50 25.06 0.44 0.80
C ALA A 50 25.56 1.08 -0.51
N HIS A 51 24.66 1.46 -1.42
CA HIS A 51 25.05 1.79 -2.79
C HIS A 51 24.83 3.27 -3.17
N LEU A 52 23.96 4.01 -2.49
CA LEU A 52 23.60 5.36 -2.93
C LEU A 52 24.78 6.33 -2.91
N GLU A 53 25.65 6.25 -1.90
CA GLU A 53 26.83 7.11 -1.80
C GLU A 53 27.81 6.85 -2.94
N ALA A 54 28.08 5.57 -3.22
CA ALA A 54 28.97 5.16 -4.31
C ALA A 54 28.42 5.57 -5.68
N VAL A 55 27.11 5.38 -5.89
CA VAL A 55 26.43 5.78 -7.13
C VAL A 55 26.42 7.31 -7.29
N ASN A 56 26.12 8.06 -6.24
CA ASN A 56 26.15 9.53 -6.28
C ASN A 56 27.57 10.07 -6.47
N ALA A 57 28.60 9.41 -5.93
CA ALA A 57 29.99 9.76 -6.19
C ALA A 57 30.36 9.53 -7.67
N ALA A 58 29.90 8.45 -8.29
CA ALA A 58 30.08 8.21 -9.73
C ALA A 58 29.36 9.26 -10.58
N LEU A 59 28.10 9.58 -10.25
CA LEU A 59 27.32 10.62 -10.95
C LEU A 59 27.96 12.00 -10.83
N ALA A 60 28.52 12.34 -9.66
CA ALA A 60 29.22 13.61 -9.46
C ALA A 60 30.48 13.73 -10.34
N ARG A 61 31.20 12.63 -10.56
CA ARG A 61 32.34 12.60 -11.50
C ARG A 61 31.91 12.89 -12.93
N ASP A 62 30.71 12.44 -13.29
CA ASP A 62 30.11 12.64 -14.61
C ASP A 62 29.30 13.94 -14.73
N LYS A 63 29.33 14.81 -13.69
CA LYS A 63 28.57 16.08 -13.60
C LYS A 63 27.05 15.90 -13.73
N LEU A 64 26.54 14.72 -13.36
CA LEU A 64 25.12 14.40 -13.37
C LEU A 64 24.49 14.70 -12.00
N PRO A 65 23.18 15.02 -11.97
CA PRO A 65 22.48 15.27 -10.72
C PRO A 65 22.42 14.00 -9.85
N PRO A 66 22.51 14.14 -8.51
CA PRO A 66 22.47 13.01 -7.60
C PRO A 66 21.09 12.37 -7.55
N ILE A 67 21.05 11.07 -7.29
CA ILE A 67 19.83 10.32 -7.04
C ILE A 67 19.42 10.54 -5.58
N THR A 68 18.17 10.96 -5.38
CA THR A 68 17.52 11.06 -4.08
C THR A 68 16.50 9.95 -3.90
N LYS A 69 16.37 9.44 -2.67
CA LYS A 69 15.32 8.47 -2.31
C LYS A 69 13.96 9.12 -2.55
N LEU A 70 13.09 8.46 -3.33
CA LEU A 70 11.69 8.84 -3.44
C LEU A 70 10.98 8.47 -2.13
N SER A 71 10.42 9.46 -1.43
CA SER A 71 9.67 9.19 -0.20
C SER A 71 8.32 8.52 -0.50
N ARG A 72 7.76 7.82 0.48
CA ARG A 72 6.44 7.20 0.37
C ARG A 72 5.36 8.24 0.04
N ASP A 73 5.44 9.42 0.67
CA ASP A 73 4.54 10.54 0.43
C ASP A 73 4.63 11.07 -1.01
N ASP A 74 5.84 11.18 -1.56
CA ASP A 74 6.04 11.64 -2.93
C ASP A 74 5.56 10.61 -3.96
N TRP A 75 5.64 9.31 -3.65
CA TRP A 75 5.05 8.26 -4.47
C TRP A 75 3.51 8.31 -4.42
N GLN A 76 2.92 8.51 -3.24
CA GLN A 76 1.46 8.56 -3.07
C GLN A 76 0.84 9.75 -3.82
N LYS A 77 1.52 10.91 -3.80
CA LYS A 77 1.14 12.08 -4.61
C LYS A 77 1.16 11.79 -6.12
N LYS A 78 2.11 10.98 -6.62
CA LYS A 78 2.17 10.57 -8.04
C LYS A 78 1.06 9.59 -8.44
N GLN A 79 0.58 8.76 -7.52
CA GLN A 79 -0.49 7.78 -7.78
C GLN A 79 -1.90 8.37 -7.78
N THR A 80 -2.07 9.59 -7.25
CA THR A 80 -3.39 10.23 -7.12
C THR A 80 -3.69 11.17 -8.30
N ASN A 81 -2.93 11.08 -9.39
CA ASN A 81 -3.14 11.85 -10.63
C ASN A 81 -3.39 10.92 -11.83
#